data_AF-A0A661VRA9-F1
#
_entry.id   AF-A0A661VRA9-F1
#
_cell.length_a   1.000
_cell.length_b   1.000
_cell.length_c   1.000
_cell.angle_alpha   90.00
_cell.angle_beta   90.00
_cell.angle_gamma   90.00
#
_symmetry.space_group_name_H-M   'P 1'
#
loop_
_entity.id
_entity.type
_entity.pdbx_description
1 polymer ?
#
loop_
_entity_poly.entity_id
_entity_poly.type
_entity_poly.pdbx_seq_one_letter_code
_entity_poly.pdbx_strand_id
1 'polypeptide(L)' 'EYLRDPQMGYDAVDRGEAEFLLVMNPTRMEQVRACTAAGEKMPQKSTDFYPKVISGLVMMPVGVEERL' A
#
# COMPACT_ATOMS: atom_id res chain seq x y z
N GLU A 1 -4.17 10.91 8.40
CA GLU A 1 -4.93 10.06 7.43
C GLU A 1 -3.96 9.45 6.42
N TYR A 2 -4.32 8.37 5.70
CA TYR A 2 -3.52 7.88 4.57
C TYR A 2 -4.28 8.15 3.28
N LEU A 3 -3.61 8.81 2.34
CA LEU A 3 -4.16 9.19 1.05
C LEU A 3 -3.37 8.50 -0.04
N ARG A 4 -4.07 7.77 -0.92
CA ARG A 4 -3.45 7.20 -2.14
C ARG A 4 -3.23 8.28 -3.20
N ASP A 5 -4.22 9.16 -3.34
CA ASP A 5 -4.13 10.33 -4.21
C ASP A 5 -3.75 11.55 -3.34
N PRO A 6 -2.59 12.18 -3.57
CA PRO A 6 -2.17 13.34 -2.79
C PRO A 6 -3.05 14.58 -3.03
N GLN A 7 -3.84 14.65 -4.12
CA GLN A 7 -4.68 15.80 -4.43
C GLN A 7 -5.64 16.15 -3.28
N MET A 8 -6.27 15.12 -2.69
CA MET A 8 -7.16 15.30 -1.54
C MET A 8 -6.44 15.94 -0.34
N GLY A 9 -5.14 15.66 -0.18
CA GLY A 9 -4.33 16.21 0.90
C GLY A 9 -3.97 17.67 0.68
N TYR A 10 -3.65 18.05 -0.57
CA TYR A 10 -3.41 19.44 -0.92
C TYR A 10 -4.68 20.27 -0.65
N ASP A 11 -5.83 19.80 -1.12
CA ASP A 11 -7.07 20.56 -0.96
C ASP A 11 -7.48 20.68 0.52
N ALA A 12 -7.20 19.67 1.36
CA ALA A 12 -7.49 19.72 2.79
C ALA A 12 -6.61 20.74 3.53
N VAL A 13 -5.34 20.87 3.16
CA VAL A 13 -4.44 21.90 3.73
C VAL A 13 -4.91 23.29 3.28
N ASP A 14 -5.23 23.47 1.99
CA ASP A 14 -5.70 24.75 1.45
C ASP A 14 -7.01 25.24 2.09
N ARG A 15 -7.90 24.31 2.47
CA ARG A 15 -9.15 24.61 3.19
C ARG A 15 -8.97 24.79 4.72
N GLY A 16 -7.78 24.55 5.26
CA GLY A 16 -7.54 24.59 6.71
C GLY A 16 -8.14 23.41 7.49
N GLU A 17 -8.44 22.30 6.80
CA GLU A 17 -8.95 21.05 7.41
C GLU A 17 -7.79 20.16 7.91
N ALA A 18 -6.58 20.38 7.40
CA ALA A 18 -5.36 19.71 7.82
C ALA A 18 -4.22 20.71 8.04
N GLU A 19 -3.50 20.55 9.15
CA GLU A 19 -2.35 21.41 9.47
C GLU A 19 -1.10 21.04 8.63
N PHE A 20 -0.94 19.76 8.28
CA PHE A 20 0.24 19.27 7.58
C PHE A 20 -0.09 18.13 6.62
N LEU A 21 0.63 18.11 5.50
CA LEU A 21 0.68 16.99 4.56
C LEU A 21 2.13 16.52 4.43
N LEU A 22 2.35 15.21 4.59
CA LEU A 22 3.66 14.59 4.39
C LEU A 22 3.64 13.77 3.10
N VAL A 23 4.44 14.19 2.12
CA VAL A 23 4.63 13.47 0.85
C VAL A 23 6.00 12.81 0.88
N MET A 24 6.04 11.50 0.59
CA MET A 24 7.26 10.71 0.62
C MET A 24 7.52 10.06 -0.74
N ASN A 25 8.79 9.80 -1.04
CA ASN A 25 9.16 9.00 -2.20
C ASN A 25 8.57 7.59 -2.09
N PRO A 26 8.09 7.00 -3.18
CA PRO A 26 7.56 5.64 -3.16
C PRO A 26 8.66 4.63 -2.83
N THR A 27 8.32 3.64 -2.00
CA THR A 27 9.21 2.53 -1.67
C THR A 27 9.37 1.61 -2.89
N ARG A 28 10.60 1.45 -3.36
CA ARG A 28 10.94 0.56 -4.48
C ARG A 28 10.95 -0.90 -4.06
N MET A 29 10.69 -1.80 -5.00
CA MET A 29 10.69 -3.25 -4.75
C MET A 29 12.04 -3.76 -4.20
N GLU A 30 13.16 -3.19 -4.65
CA GLU A 30 14.50 -3.52 -4.15
C GLU A 30 14.65 -3.24 -2.64
N GLN A 31 14.05 -2.15 -2.16
CA GLN A 31 14.08 -1.76 -0.75
C GLN A 31 13.20 -2.67 0.10
N VAL A 32 12.03 -3.06 -0.41
CA VAL A 32 11.16 -4.04 0.25
C VAL A 32 11.89 -5.37 0.44
N ARG A 33 12.53 -5.87 -0.63
CA ARG A 33 13.31 -7.12 -0.59
C ARG A 33 14.44 -7.03 0.43
N ALA A 34 15.23 -5.95 0.40
CA ALA A 34 16.32 -5.74 1.34
C ALA A 34 15.85 -5.75 2.81
N CYS A 35 14.73 -5.07 3.12
CA CYS A 35 14.14 -5.05 4.46
C CYS A 35 13.72 -6.46 4.91
N THR A 36 13.00 -7.20 4.06
CA THR A 36 12.57 -8.57 4.40
C THR A 36 13.73 -9.55 4.51
N ALA A 37 14.77 -9.41 3.70
CA ALA A 37 15.97 -10.25 3.76
C ALA A 37 16.76 -10.04 5.07
N ALA A 38 16.64 -8.86 5.68
CA ALA A 38 17.19 -8.58 7.00
C ALA A 38 16.33 -9.12 8.16
N GLY A 39 15.19 -9.77 7.88
CA GLY A 39 14.26 -10.24 8.90
C GLY A 39 13.37 -9.14 9.51
N GLU A 40 13.40 -7.94 8.94
CA GLU A 40 12.68 -6.77 9.42
C GLU A 40 11.28 -6.64 8.80
N LYS A 41 10.45 -5.81 9.43
CA LYS A 41 9.10 -5.49 8.93
C LYS A 41 9.02 -4.05 8.44
N MET A 42 8.38 -3.86 7.30
CA MET A 42 8.06 -2.54 6.79
C MET A 42 7.08 -1.81 7.74
N PRO A 43 7.23 -0.50 7.97
CA PRO A 43 6.25 0.30 8.72
C PRO A 43 4.86 0.24 8.08
N GLN A 44 3.80 0.43 8.86
CA GLN A 44 2.45 0.47 8.28
C GLN A 44 2.30 1.60 7.25
N LYS A 45 1.57 1.32 6.17
CA LYS A 45 1.26 2.28 5.08
C LYS A 45 2.49 2.85 4.37
N SER A 46 3.62 2.14 4.43
CA SER A 46 4.87 2.49 3.73
C SER A 46 4.96 1.95 2.30
N THR A 47 4.05 1.04 1.92
CA THR A 47 3.98 0.44 0.59
C THR A 47 2.54 0.37 0.11
N ASP A 48 2.33 0.58 -1.18
CA ASP A 48 1.02 0.46 -1.83
C ASP A 48 1.16 -0.38 -3.11
N PHE A 49 0.77 -1.66 -3.05
CA PHE A 49 0.84 -2.57 -4.20
C PHE A 49 -0.42 -2.44 -5.06
N TYR A 50 -0.25 -2.11 -6.34
CA TYR A 50 -1.34 -1.99 -7.31
C TYR A 50 -1.04 -2.75 -8.63
N PRO A 51 -1.97 -3.57 -9.15
CA PRO A 51 -3.23 -3.97 -8.51
C PRO A 51 -2.96 -4.72 -7.20
N LYS A 52 -3.91 -4.65 -6.25
CA LYS A 52 -3.77 -5.38 -4.99
C LYS A 52 -3.60 -6.86 -5.33
N VAL A 53 -2.66 -7.51 -4.66
CA VAL A 53 -2.49 -8.95 -4.77
C VAL A 53 -3.83 -9.60 -4.47
N ILE A 54 -4.30 -10.45 -5.39
CA ILE A 54 -5.52 -11.23 -5.19
C ILE A 54 -5.28 -12.06 -3.95
N SER A 55 -5.95 -11.68 -2.87
CA SER A 55 -5.92 -12.36 -1.59
C SER A 55 -7.37 -12.57 -1.18
N GLY A 56 -7.67 -13.76 -0.68
CA GLY A 56 -9.00 -14.18 -0.33
C GLY A 56 -8.94 -15.49 0.43
N LEU A 57 -9.88 -15.69 1.34
CA LEU A 57 -10.04 -16.96 2.03
C LEU A 57 -10.65 -17.96 1.04
N VAL A 58 -9.89 -18.97 0.63
CA VAL A 58 -10.41 -20.06 -0.19
C VAL A 58 -11.20 -20.98 0.74
N MET A 59 -12.54 -20.87 0.73
CA MET A 59 -13.42 -21.68 1.61
C MET A 59 -13.78 -23.04 1.00
N MET A 60 -13.43 -23.30 -0.27
CA MET A 60 -13.73 -24.53 -1.00
C MET A 60 -12.49 -25.01 -1.76
N PRO A 61 -12.24 -26.32 -1.91
CA PRO A 61 -11.11 -26.81 -2.70
C PRO A 61 -11.20 -26.28 -4.15
N VAL A 62 -10.12 -25.65 -4.61
CA VAL A 62 -10.00 -25.15 -5.99
C VAL A 62 -9.61 -26.32 -6.89
N GLY A 63 -10.44 -26.61 -7.88
CA GLY A 63 -10.16 -27.67 -8.86
C GLY A 63 -8.97 -27.30 -9.75
N VAL A 64 -8.24 -28.31 -10.25
CA VAL A 64 -7.05 -28.11 -11.12
C VAL A 64 -7.37 -27.31 -12.39
N GLU A 65 -8.62 -27.40 -12.87
CA GLU A 65 -9.10 -26.75 -14.09
C GLU A 65 -9.82 -25.41 -13.84
N GLU A 66 -9.93 -24.98 -12.59
CA GLU A 66 -10.72 -23.81 -12.23
C GLU A 66 -9.95 -22.53 -12.54
N ARG A 67 -10.57 -21.62 -13.30
CA ARG A 67 -10.00 -20.31 -13.68
C ARG A 67 -10.95 -19.19 -13.26
N LEU A 68 -10.35 -18.09 -12.80
CA LEU A 68 -11.02 -16.82 -12.50
C LEU A 68 -11.31 -16.02 -13.77
#